data_AF-A0A8T7EU75-F1
#
_entry.id   AF-A0A8T7EU75-F1
#
_cell.length_a   1.000
_cell.length_b   1.000
_cell.length_c   1.000
_cell.angle_alpha   90.00
_cell.angle_beta   90.00
_cell.angle_gamma   90.00
#
_symmetry.space_group_name_H-M   'P 1'
#
loop_
_entity.id
_entity.type
_entity.pdbx_description
1 polymer ?
#
loop_
_entity_poly.entity_id
_entity_poly.type
_entity_poly.pdbx_seq_one_letter_code
_entity_poly.pdbx_strand_id
1 'polypeptide(L)'
;MRAVFGHSWELLTPEEQQGFSRLAVFRGRFTRQAGQAVTGATLRQLMTFVNKSLVRRDADSGVYQIHELMRQFAEEQLEAAGEWRLCAPNTAGTISRRSCSCGATCSPTVRL
;
A
#
# COMPACT_ATOMS: atom_id res chain seq x y z
N MET A 1 7.56 -14.66 12.29
CA MET A 1 7.65 -13.24 12.70
C MET A 1 6.47 -12.37 12.23
N ARG A 2 5.35 -12.91 11.73
CA ARG A 2 4.13 -12.12 11.46
C ARG A 2 3.38 -11.70 12.72
N ALA A 3 3.50 -12.47 13.81
CA ALA A 3 2.85 -12.19 15.09
C ALA A 3 3.25 -10.83 15.70
N VAL A 4 4.50 -10.38 15.51
CA VAL A 4 4.95 -9.07 16.00
C VAL A 4 4.30 -7.94 15.21
N PHE A 5 4.12 -8.12 13.90
CA PHE A 5 3.43 -7.15 13.05
C PHE A 5 1.91 -7.14 13.27
N GLY A 6 1.34 -8.30 13.61
CA GLY A 6 -0.08 -8.44 13.98
C GLY A 6 -0.46 -7.52 15.14
N HIS A 7 0.36 -7.43 16.18
CA HIS A 7 0.09 -6.53 17.30
C HIS A 7 0.08 -5.05 16.88
N SER A 8 1.05 -4.63 16.06
CA SER A 8 1.07 -3.26 15.52
C SER A 8 -0.08 -2.99 14.55
N TRP A 9 -0.56 -4.02 13.85
CA TRP A 9 -1.72 -3.97 12.95
C TRP A 9 -3.04 -3.83 13.71
N GLU A 10 -3.24 -4.60 14.78
CA GLU A 10 -4.43 -4.55 15.63
C GLU A 10 -4.59 -3.19 16.34
N LEU A 11 -3.49 -2.48 16.57
CA LEU A 11 -3.51 -1.13 17.11
C LEU A 11 -4.01 -0.07 16.10
N LEU A 12 -4.11 -0.40 14.82
CA LEU A 12 -4.61 0.51 13.77
C LEU A 12 -6.14 0.42 13.70
N THR A 13 -6.80 1.56 13.50
CA THR A 13 -8.24 1.54 13.21
C THR A 13 -8.51 0.88 11.85
N PRO A 14 -9.73 0.39 11.57
CA PRO A 14 -10.06 -0.20 10.28
C PRO A 14 -9.73 0.72 9.08
N GLU A 15 -9.94 2.03 9.23
CA GLU A 15 -9.61 3.03 8.20
C GLU A 15 -8.09 3.17 7.99
N GLU A 16 -7.33 3.11 9.08
CA GLU A 16 -5.87 3.12 9.03
C GLU A 16 -5.32 1.83 8.41
N GLN A 17 -5.91 0.68 8.72
CA GLN A 17 -5.59 -0.61 8.12
C GLN A 17 -5.81 -0.59 6.60
N GLN A 18 -6.98 -0.09 6.15
CA GLN A 18 -7.26 0.07 4.72
C GLN A 18 -6.27 1.02 4.02
N GLY A 19 -5.97 2.16 4.67
CA GLY A 19 -4.98 3.11 4.16
C GLY A 19 -3.60 2.47 4.02
N PHE A 20 -3.17 1.68 5.01
CA PHE A 20 -1.88 1.00 4.98
C PHE A 20 -1.83 -0.13 3.95
N SER A 21 -2.90 -0.94 3.82
CA SER A 21 -3.02 -1.99 2.79
C SER A 21 -2.80 -1.42 1.38
N ARG A 22 -3.31 -0.23 1.11
CA ARG A 22 -3.12 0.45 -0.18
C ARG A 22 -1.68 0.94 -0.40
N LEU A 23 -0.89 1.16 0.65
CA LEU A 23 0.54 1.47 0.51
C LEU A 23 1.35 0.27 0.02
N ALA A 24 0.84 -0.96 0.15
CA ALA A 24 1.51 -2.17 -0.33
C ALA A 24 1.80 -2.15 -1.85
N VAL A 25 1.04 -1.32 -2.59
CA VAL A 25 1.21 -1.07 -4.03
C VAL A 25 2.56 -0.42 -4.34
N PHE A 26 3.11 0.37 -3.40
CA PHE A 26 4.42 0.99 -3.56
C PHE A 26 5.55 0.00 -3.27
N ARG A 27 6.37 -0.27 -4.28
CA ARG A 27 7.60 -1.06 -4.12
C ARG A 27 8.75 -0.17 -3.66
N GLY A 28 8.81 0.09 -2.35
CA GLY A 28 9.93 0.75 -1.69
C GLY A 28 9.63 2.18 -1.24
N ARG A 29 10.19 3.18 -1.93
CA ARG A 29 10.08 4.59 -1.54
C ARG A 29 8.92 5.29 -2.28
N PHE A 30 8.22 6.16 -1.58
CA PHE A 30 7.14 6.98 -2.13
C PHE A 30 7.17 8.39 -1.52
N THR A 31 6.66 9.37 -2.26
CA THR A 31 6.51 10.74 -1.75
C THR A 31 5.23 10.87 -0.94
N ARG A 32 5.17 11.87 -0.06
CA ARG A 32 3.93 12.21 0.68
C ARG A 32 2.72 12.29 -0.26
N GLN A 33 2.85 13.03 -1.36
CA GLN A 33 1.77 13.27 -2.30
C GLN A 33 1.27 11.98 -2.96
N ALA A 34 2.18 11.09 -3.34
CA ALA A 34 1.82 9.78 -3.88
C ALA A 34 1.09 8.92 -2.85
N GLY A 35 1.58 8.90 -1.61
CA GLY A 35 0.93 8.20 -0.49
C GLY A 35 -0.51 8.69 -0.28
N GLN A 36 -0.72 10.02 -0.23
CA GLN A 36 -2.05 10.60 -0.07
C GLN A 36 -2.97 10.30 -1.26
N ALA A 37 -2.46 10.30 -2.50
CA ALA A 37 -3.25 10.01 -3.69
C ALA A 37 -3.74 8.56 -3.76
N VAL A 38 -2.91 7.59 -3.37
CA VAL A 38 -3.26 6.15 -3.43
C VAL A 38 -4.12 5.73 -2.25
N THR A 39 -3.77 6.19 -1.05
CA THR A 39 -4.46 5.76 0.18
C THR A 39 -5.71 6.59 0.46
N GLY A 40 -5.77 7.83 -0.03
CA GLY A 40 -6.74 8.83 0.43
C GLY A 40 -6.49 9.29 1.87
N ALA A 41 -5.40 8.83 2.51
CA ALA A 41 -5.13 9.10 3.91
C ALA A 41 -4.64 10.55 4.12
N THR A 42 -4.99 11.08 5.29
CA THR A 42 -4.52 12.38 5.74
C THR A 42 -3.05 12.32 6.15
N LEU A 43 -2.37 13.48 6.20
CA LEU A 43 -1.00 13.57 6.72
C LEU A 43 -0.89 13.03 8.15
N ARG A 44 -1.93 13.23 8.97
CA ARG A 44 -1.96 12.71 10.34
C ARG A 44 -1.85 11.18 10.37
N GLN A 45 -2.62 10.49 9.53
CA GLN A 45 -2.56 9.02 9.41
C GLN A 45 -1.20 8.55 8.90
N LEU A 46 -0.60 9.24 7.91
CA LEU A 46 0.76 8.95 7.46
C LEU A 46 1.79 9.12 8.59
N MET A 47 1.64 10.13 9.44
CA MET A 47 2.49 10.29 10.63
C MET A 47 2.25 9.22 11.68
N THR A 48 1.01 8.76 11.87
CA THR A 48 0.71 7.60 12.74
C THR A 48 1.49 6.37 12.29
N PHE A 49 1.54 6.10 10.98
CA PHE A 49 2.32 4.97 10.45
C PHE A 49 3.82 5.10 10.69
N VAL A 50 4.35 6.33 10.65
CA VAL A 50 5.74 6.61 11.00
C VAL A 50 6.01 6.40 12.49
N ASN A 51 5.12 6.92 13.36
CA ASN A 51 5.23 6.78 14.80
C ASN A 51 5.11 5.32 15.28
N LYS A 52 4.33 4.50 14.56
CA LYS A 52 4.20 3.07 14.80
C LYS A 52 5.30 2.22 14.13
N SER A 53 6.34 2.86 13.59
CA SER A 53 7.46 2.21 12.90
C SER A 53 7.03 1.32 11.72
N LEU A 54 5.86 1.56 11.14
CA LEU A 54 5.34 0.81 9.99
C LEU A 54 5.91 1.35 8.68
N VAL A 55 6.20 2.65 8.65
CA VAL A 55 6.83 3.36 7.53
C VAL A 55 8.00 4.17 8.08
N ARG A 56 9.12 4.16 7.38
CA ARG A 56 10.27 5.02 7.69
C ARG A 56 10.16 6.31 6.88
N ARG A 57 10.27 7.46 7.53
CA ARG A 57 10.40 8.75 6.83
C ARG A 57 11.87 9.15 6.80
N ASP A 58 12.36 9.50 5.63
CA ASP A 58 13.68 10.10 5.45
C ASP A 58 13.59 11.60 5.76
N ALA A 59 14.41 12.08 6.70
CA ALA A 59 14.36 13.47 7.17
C ALA A 59 14.93 14.44 6.12
N ASP A 60 15.94 14.00 5.36
CA ASP A 60 16.67 14.84 4.41
C ASP A 60 15.91 15.00 3.08
N SER A 61 15.35 13.91 2.55
CA SER A 61 14.64 13.91 1.28
C SER A 61 13.11 14.02 1.41
N GLY A 62 12.57 13.84 2.62
CA GLY A 62 11.12 13.89 2.87
C GLY A 62 10.33 12.73 2.25
N VAL A 63 11.02 11.71 1.73
CA VAL A 63 10.39 10.51 1.16
C VAL A 63 10.05 9.51 2.25
N TYR A 64 8.99 8.76 2.03
CA TYR A 64 8.53 7.68 2.88
C TYR A 64 9.00 6.37 2.29
N GLN A 65 9.40 5.43 3.14
CA GLN A 65 9.89 4.12 2.75
C GLN A 65 9.17 3.06 3.58
N ILE A 66 8.48 2.15 2.90
CA ILE A 66 7.88 1.00 3.57
C ILE A 66 8.93 -0.11 3.71
N HIS A 67 8.93 -0.80 4.86
CA HIS A 67 9.74 -2.00 5.03
C HIS A 67 9.16 -3.13 4.17
N GLU A 68 10.02 -3.85 3.44
CA GLU A 68 9.57 -4.89 2.49
C GLU A 68 8.71 -5.97 3.18
N LEU A 69 9.01 -6.33 4.43
CA LEU A 69 8.20 -7.26 5.22
C LEU A 69 6.79 -6.72 5.53
N MET A 70 6.70 -5.43 5.87
CA MET A 70 5.40 -4.77 6.11
C MET A 70 4.60 -4.62 4.83
N ARG A 71 5.27 -4.39 3.71
CA ARG A 71 4.64 -4.34 2.39
C ARG A 71 4.03 -5.69 2.01
N GLN A 72 4.77 -6.78 2.21
CA GLN A 72 4.28 -8.15 1.97
C GLN A 72 3.08 -8.47 2.86
N PHE A 73 3.14 -8.13 4.15
CA PHE A 73 2.02 -8.32 5.07
C PHE A 73 0.79 -7.51 4.64
N ALA A 74 0.97 -6.23 4.27
CA ALA A 74 -0.11 -5.38 3.80
C ALA A 74 -0.73 -5.86 2.48
N GLU A 75 0.08 -6.46 1.59
CA GLU A 75 -0.38 -7.09 0.35
C GLU A 75 -1.28 -8.30 0.64
N GLU A 76 -0.87 -9.17 1.58
CA GLU A 76 -1.71 -10.29 2.04
C GLU A 76 -3.02 -9.79 2.67
N GLN A 77 -2.99 -8.73 3.46
CA GLN A 77 -4.19 -8.14 4.06
C GLN A 77 -5.11 -7.53 3.00
N LEU A 78 -4.55 -6.90 1.96
CA LEU A 78 -5.32 -6.33 0.84
C LEU A 78 -5.99 -7.43 0.01
N GLU A 79 -5.28 -8.53 -0.24
CA GLU A 79 -5.83 -9.72 -0.92
C GLU A 79 -6.94 -10.36 -0.08
N ALA A 80 -6.72 -10.52 1.23
CA ALA A 80 -7.71 -11.08 2.14
C ALA A 80 -8.97 -10.21 2.26
N ALA A 81 -8.83 -8.89 2.20
CA ALA A 81 -9.94 -7.95 2.21
C ALA A 81 -10.71 -7.90 0.87
N GLY A 82 -10.16 -8.46 -0.21
CA GLY A 82 -10.80 -8.45 -1.54
C GLY A 82 -10.96 -7.04 -2.15
N GLU A 83 -10.26 -6.05 -1.62
CA GLU A 83 -10.39 -4.62 -1.99
C GLU A 83 -9.61 -4.24 -3.27
N TRP A 84 -9.04 -5.21 -3.99
CA TRP A 84 -8.34 -4.97 -5.27
C TRP A 84 -9.24 -4.35 -6.35
N ARG A 85 -10.57 -4.46 -6.19
CA ARG A 85 -11.59 -3.96 -7.13
C ARG A 85 -11.57 -2.43 -7.35
N LEU A 86 -10.86 -1.65 -6.53
CA LEU A 86 -10.86 -0.19 -6.60
C LEU A 86 -9.57 0.44 -7.15
N CYS A 87 -8.66 -0.32 -7.77
CA CYS A 87 -7.51 0.27 -8.46
C CYS A 87 -7.95 1.14 -9.65
N ALA A 88 -8.27 2.40 -9.34
CA ALA A 88 -8.54 3.46 -10.28
C ALA A 88 -7.31 3.67 -11.20
N PRO A 89 -7.51 3.86 -12.51
CA PRO A 89 -6.43 3.84 -13.52
C PRO A 89 -5.54 5.08 -13.56
N ASN A 90 -5.30 5.82 -12.47
CA ASN A 90 -4.68 7.16 -12.59
C ASN A 90 -3.58 7.54 -11.60
N THR A 91 -2.75 6.59 -11.15
CA THR A 91 -1.56 6.91 -10.34
C THR A 91 -0.28 6.70 -11.15
N ALA A 92 0.43 7.80 -11.40
CA ALA A 92 1.71 7.88 -12.09
C ALA A 92 2.87 7.30 -11.26
N GLY A 93 2.73 6.06 -10.82
CA GLY A 93 3.76 5.29 -10.12
C GLY A 93 3.87 3.89 -10.71
N THR A 94 5.08 3.32 -10.68
CA THR A 94 5.35 1.96 -11.17
C THR A 94 4.64 0.93 -10.28
N ILE A 95 3.39 0.60 -10.62
CA ILE A 95 2.58 -0.38 -9.89
C ILE A 95 3.18 -1.78 -10.05
N SER A 96 3.31 -2.48 -8.92
CA SER A 96 3.69 -3.88 -8.80
C SER A 96 2.89 -4.79 -9.75
N ARG A 97 3.51 -5.27 -10.83
CA ARG A 97 2.90 -6.12 -11.86
C ARG A 97 2.47 -7.54 -11.42
N ARG A 98 2.61 -7.93 -10.14
CA ARG A 98 2.58 -9.36 -9.74
C ARG A 98 1.24 -9.90 -9.20
N SER A 99 0.24 -9.04 -8.95
CA SER A 99 -0.95 -9.46 -8.19
C SER A 99 -2.26 -8.97 -8.81
N CYS A 100 -2.28 -8.66 -10.11
CA CYS A 100 -3.53 -8.71 -10.87
C CYS A 100 -3.97 -10.17 -10.99
N SER A 101 -4.60 -10.71 -9.95
CA SER A 101 -5.53 -11.84 -10.07
C SER A 101 -6.82 -11.36 -10.73
N CYS A 102 -6.70 -10.75 -11.92
CA CYS A 102 -7.83 -10.59 -12.81
C CYS A 102 -8.12 -11.96 -13.41
N GLY A 103 -8.85 -12.78 -12.64
CA GLY A 103 -9.51 -14.00 -13.12
C GLY A 103 -10.69 -13.70 -14.04
N ALA A 104 -10.57 -12.70 -14.91
CA ALA A 104 -11.54 -12.36 -15.94
C ALA A 104 -10.78 -11.97 -17.21
N THR A 105 -10.48 -12.98 -18.01
CA THR A 105 -10.30 -12.89 -19.47
C THR A 105 -9.48 -11.70 -19.97
N CYS A 106 -8.17 -11.76 -19.75
CA CYS A 106 -7.21 -11.02 -20.55
C CYS A 106 -7.20 -11.62 -21.97
N SER A 107 -7.97 -11.04 -22.88
CA SER A 107 -7.87 -11.36 -24.31
C SER A 107 -6.99 -10.30 -24.97
N PRO A 108 -5.81 -10.67 -25.54
CA PRO A 108 -5.06 -9.77 -26.39
C PRO A 108 -5.55 -9.98 -27.82
N THR A 109 -6.46 -9.14 -28.32
CA THR A 109 -6.68 -9.05 -29.76
C THR A 109 -6.98 -7.61 -30.14
N VAL A 110 -5.92 -6.81 -30.23
CA VAL A 110 -5.89 -5.71 -31.21
C VAL A 110 -5.19 -6.28 -32.42
N ARG A 111 -6.00 -6.79 -33.34
CA ARG A 111 -5.60 -7.12 -34.71
C ARG A 111 -5.70 -5.80 -35.49
N LEU A 112 -4.59 -5.38 -36.10
CA LEU A 112 -4.58 -4.40 -37.20
C LEU A 112 -5.41 -4.92 -38.37
#